data_AF-A0A117Q9D0-F1
#
_entry.id   AF-A0A117Q9D0-F1
#
_cell.length_a   1.000
_cell.length_b   1.000
_cell.length_c   1.000
_cell.angle_alpha   90.00
_cell.angle_beta   90.00
_cell.angle_gamma   90.00
#
_symmetry.space_group_name_H-M   'P 1'
#
loop_
_entity.id
_entity.type
_entity.pdbx_description
1 polymer ?
#
loop_
_entity_poly.entity_id
_entity_poly.type
_entity_poly.pdbx_seq_one_letter_code
_entity_poly.pdbx_strand_id
1 'polypeptide(L)'
;MEPTYQRGDRIVWERVDGSEVRRGDVVVFSMPGRYRAEGVFMQRVIGVGGDRVACCTTVGSEERVTVNGKPIREPYVYEGDADGVHRPYDVKVPQGRLFLMGDHRSDSMDSRFFAADHGGTVPVDAVRGRVTDDRTGPALLGTALLVGGLLVLTGAGLGIAAVVVRRRKAPTVPPAPWPMQPAQG
;
A
#
# COMPACT_ATOMS: atom_id res chain seq x y z
N MET A 1 -6.74 -10.51 -9.78
CA MET A 1 -5.81 -9.38 -9.99
C MET A 1 -4.48 -9.83 -10.58
N GLU A 2 -4.34 -11.10 -10.97
CA GLU A 2 -3.20 -11.54 -11.77
C GLU A 2 -3.23 -10.85 -13.14
N PRO A 3 -2.08 -10.57 -13.77
CA PRO A 3 -0.72 -10.87 -13.31
C PRO A 3 -0.15 -9.82 -12.35
N THR A 4 -0.80 -8.66 -12.17
CA THR A 4 -0.27 -7.56 -11.36
C THR A 4 -0.07 -7.94 -9.90
N TYR A 5 -1.03 -8.66 -9.32
CA TYR A 5 -0.91 -9.21 -7.96
C TYR A 5 -1.30 -10.70 -7.97
N GLN A 6 -0.43 -11.53 -7.44
CA GLN A 6 -0.59 -12.97 -7.33
C GLN A 6 -1.10 -13.39 -5.96
N ARG A 7 -1.65 -14.60 -5.90
CA ARG A 7 -2.03 -15.20 -4.62
C ARG A 7 -0.80 -15.32 -3.71
N GLY A 8 -0.92 -14.79 -2.49
CA GLY A 8 0.15 -14.80 -1.49
C GLY A 8 0.97 -13.50 -1.44
N ASP A 9 0.76 -12.59 -2.40
CA ASP A 9 1.40 -11.28 -2.37
C ASP A 9 1.02 -10.48 -1.12
N ARG A 10 2.01 -9.78 -0.58
CA ARG A 10 1.82 -8.78 0.47
C ARG A 10 1.75 -7.41 -0.19
N ILE A 11 0.61 -6.75 0.01
CA ILE A 11 0.35 -5.40 -0.49
C ILE A 11 0.48 -4.38 0.65
N VAL A 12 0.93 -3.18 0.29
CA VAL A 12 0.81 -1.98 1.12
C VAL A 12 -0.23 -1.10 0.47
N TRP A 13 -1.04 -0.45 1.30
CA TRP A 13 -2.11 0.40 0.83
C TRP A 13 -2.27 1.57 1.80
N GLU A 14 -2.64 2.71 1.25
CA GLU A 14 -2.91 3.92 2.00
C GLU A 14 -4.41 4.15 2.14
N ARG A 15 -4.84 4.74 3.26
CA ARG A 15 -6.21 5.22 3.39
C ARG A 15 -6.34 6.48 2.53
N VAL A 16 -7.36 6.52 1.70
CA VAL A 16 -7.65 7.64 0.81
C VAL A 16 -9.16 7.90 0.80
N ASP A 17 -9.57 9.15 0.62
CA ASP A 17 -10.97 9.44 0.34
C ASP A 17 -11.32 8.88 -1.05
N GLY A 18 -12.45 8.20 -1.18
CA GLY A 18 -12.85 7.61 -2.45
C GLY A 18 -12.99 8.63 -3.59
N SER A 19 -13.24 9.91 -3.29
CA SER A 19 -13.27 11.01 -4.27
C SER A 19 -11.89 11.40 -4.82
N GLU A 20 -10.80 11.01 -4.14
CA GLU A 20 -9.42 11.24 -4.59
C GLU A 20 -8.92 10.11 -5.50
N VAL A 21 -9.65 9.00 -5.58
CA VAL A 21 -9.35 7.87 -6.46
C VAL A 21 -9.40 8.30 -7.93
N ARG A 22 -8.45 7.78 -8.72
CA ARG A 22 -8.31 8.08 -10.15
C ARG A 22 -8.35 6.80 -10.98
N ARG A 23 -8.57 6.95 -12.29
CA ARG A 23 -8.45 5.83 -13.24
C ARG A 23 -7.05 5.22 -13.16
N GLY A 24 -6.97 3.91 -13.19
CA GLY A 24 -5.74 3.14 -13.08
C GLY A 24 -5.38 2.78 -11.63
N ASP A 25 -5.92 3.46 -10.62
CA ASP A 25 -5.69 3.09 -9.23
C ASP A 25 -6.22 1.68 -8.95
N VAL A 26 -5.51 0.94 -8.12
CA VAL A 26 -5.99 -0.32 -7.55
C VAL A 26 -6.51 -0.02 -6.16
N VAL A 27 -7.79 -0.30 -5.92
CA VAL A 27 -8.47 0.04 -4.67
C VAL A 27 -8.84 -1.21 -3.90
N VAL A 28 -8.77 -1.09 -2.58
CA VAL A 28 -9.37 -2.06 -1.65
C VAL A 28 -10.69 -1.50 -1.18
N PHE A 29 -11.77 -2.25 -1.32
CA PHE A 29 -13.13 -1.81 -1.01
C PHE A 29 -13.96 -2.92 -0.37
N SER A 30 -15.07 -2.58 0.26
CA SER A 30 -15.97 -3.54 0.88
C SER A 30 -17.42 -3.24 0.52
N MET A 31 -18.13 -4.25 0.03
CA MET A 31 -19.54 -4.18 -0.38
C MET A 31 -20.31 -5.34 0.26
N PRO A 32 -20.73 -5.21 1.53
CA PRO A 32 -21.50 -6.24 2.23
C PRO A 32 -22.75 -6.64 1.42
N GLY A 33 -23.04 -7.93 1.37
CA GLY A 33 -24.20 -8.47 0.63
C GLY A 33 -24.12 -8.45 -0.91
N ARG A 34 -23.11 -7.81 -1.54
CA ARG A 34 -22.91 -7.89 -3.00
C ARG A 34 -22.24 -9.21 -3.41
N TYR A 35 -21.33 -9.71 -2.58
CA TYR A 35 -20.55 -10.91 -2.83
C TYR A 35 -21.02 -12.06 -1.94
N ARG A 36 -20.84 -13.32 -2.38
CA ARG A 36 -21.22 -14.51 -1.59
C ARG A 36 -20.48 -14.60 -0.25
N ALA A 37 -19.29 -14.04 -0.18
CA ALA A 37 -18.48 -13.98 1.02
C ALA A 37 -18.33 -12.53 1.48
N GLU A 38 -18.42 -12.31 2.78
CA GLU A 38 -18.06 -11.04 3.38
C GLU A 38 -16.54 -10.83 3.29
N GLY A 39 -16.11 -9.59 3.08
CA GLY A 39 -14.70 -9.29 3.01
C GLY A 39 -14.34 -7.96 2.35
N VAL A 40 -13.04 -7.85 2.08
CA VAL A 40 -12.43 -6.77 1.31
C VAL A 40 -12.00 -7.32 -0.05
N PHE A 41 -12.29 -6.55 -1.09
CA PHE A 41 -12.02 -6.90 -2.47
C PHE A 41 -11.01 -5.91 -3.04
N MET A 42 -10.24 -6.35 -4.03
CA MET A 42 -9.24 -5.54 -4.70
C MET A 42 -9.48 -5.56 -6.21
N GLN A 43 -9.68 -4.38 -6.79
CA GLN A 43 -9.95 -4.21 -8.22
C GLN A 43 -9.34 -2.90 -8.71
N ARG A 44 -9.13 -2.80 -10.03
CA ARG A 44 -8.63 -1.59 -10.68
C ARG A 44 -9.77 -0.68 -11.10
N VAL A 45 -9.57 0.61 -10.93
CA VAL A 45 -10.51 1.65 -11.33
C VAL A 45 -10.38 1.91 -12.82
N ILE A 46 -11.39 1.53 -13.59
CA ILE A 46 -11.43 1.77 -15.04
C ILE A 46 -12.15 3.08 -15.35
N GLY A 47 -13.23 3.37 -14.63
CA GLY A 47 -13.99 4.61 -14.78
C GLY A 47 -14.32 5.24 -13.43
N VAL A 48 -14.36 6.58 -13.42
CA VAL A 48 -14.80 7.39 -12.28
C VAL A 48 -16.10 8.13 -12.64
N GLY A 49 -16.72 8.78 -11.65
CA GLY A 49 -17.98 9.50 -11.85
C GLY A 49 -17.97 10.42 -13.07
N GLY A 50 -18.97 10.24 -13.93
CA GLY A 50 -19.10 10.96 -15.20
C GLY A 50 -18.51 10.25 -16.40
N ASP A 51 -17.76 9.17 -16.24
CA ASP A 51 -17.23 8.40 -17.37
C ASP A 51 -18.27 7.56 -18.06
N ARG A 52 -18.05 7.30 -19.35
CA ARG A 52 -18.73 6.24 -20.08
C ARG A 52 -17.72 5.14 -20.39
N VAL A 53 -17.85 3.99 -19.74
CA VAL A 53 -16.99 2.83 -19.94
C VAL A 53 -17.73 1.84 -20.82
N ALA A 54 -17.15 1.46 -21.94
CA ALA A 54 -17.78 0.52 -22.86
C ALA A 54 -16.76 -0.45 -23.44
N CYS A 55 -17.20 -1.68 -23.68
CA CYS A 55 -16.39 -2.72 -24.28
C CYS A 55 -17.11 -3.43 -25.44
N CYS A 56 -16.41 -3.82 -26.49
CA CYS A 56 -15.01 -3.50 -26.82
C CYS A 56 -14.87 -2.99 -28.25
N THR A 57 -13.79 -2.25 -28.50
CA THR A 57 -13.41 -1.79 -29.84
C THR A 57 -12.09 -2.41 -30.25
N THR A 58 -11.95 -2.75 -31.53
CA THR A 58 -10.71 -3.31 -32.07
C THR A 58 -9.78 -2.20 -32.53
N VAL A 59 -8.55 -2.17 -32.01
CA VAL A 59 -7.48 -1.27 -32.45
C VAL A 59 -6.32 -2.11 -32.96
N GLY A 60 -6.13 -2.13 -34.29
CA GLY A 60 -5.19 -3.05 -34.91
C GLY A 60 -5.69 -4.49 -34.80
N SER A 61 -4.93 -5.34 -34.11
CA SER A 61 -5.28 -6.73 -33.81
C SER A 61 -5.73 -6.95 -32.36
N GLU A 62 -5.86 -5.90 -31.56
CA GLU A 62 -6.17 -5.99 -30.13
C GLU A 62 -7.55 -5.41 -29.84
N GLU A 63 -8.34 -6.09 -29.00
CA GLU A 63 -9.55 -5.53 -28.42
C GLU A 63 -9.20 -4.63 -27.24
N ARG A 64 -9.95 -3.54 -27.08
CA ARG A 64 -9.72 -2.57 -26.00
C ARG A 64 -11.04 -2.08 -25.42
N VAL A 65 -11.03 -1.91 -24.10
CA VAL A 65 -12.05 -1.12 -23.40
C VAL A 65 -11.91 0.33 -23.83
N THR A 66 -13.05 1.02 -23.91
CA THR A 66 -13.11 2.46 -24.17
C THR A 66 -13.58 3.21 -22.94
N VAL A 67 -12.95 4.35 -22.69
CA VAL A 67 -13.40 5.32 -21.68
C VAL A 67 -13.68 6.63 -22.40
N ASN A 68 -14.92 7.10 -22.31
CA ASN A 68 -15.42 8.27 -23.02
C ASN A 68 -15.17 8.18 -24.54
N GLY A 69 -15.41 6.99 -25.11
CA GLY A 69 -15.24 6.70 -26.53
C GLY A 69 -13.78 6.57 -27.00
N LYS A 70 -12.79 6.70 -26.11
CA LYS A 70 -11.38 6.55 -26.44
C LYS A 70 -10.88 5.19 -25.97
N PRO A 71 -10.27 4.36 -26.84
CA PRO A 71 -9.66 3.11 -26.41
C PRO A 71 -8.52 3.39 -25.43
N ILE A 72 -8.48 2.67 -24.32
CA ILE A 72 -7.43 2.80 -23.31
C ILE A 72 -6.38 1.70 -23.49
N ARG A 73 -5.12 2.02 -23.15
CA ARG A 73 -4.04 1.04 -23.11
C ARG A 73 -3.98 0.41 -21.73
N GLU A 74 -4.07 -0.90 -21.67
CA GLU A 74 -4.16 -1.65 -20.42
C GLU A 74 -3.03 -2.70 -20.33
N PRO A 75 -1.76 -2.29 -20.12
CA PRO A 75 -0.63 -3.22 -20.14
C PRO A 75 -0.64 -4.23 -18.97
N TYR A 76 -1.52 -4.03 -18.00
CA TYR A 76 -1.69 -4.88 -16.81
C TYR A 76 -2.67 -6.04 -17.02
N VAL A 77 -3.39 -6.09 -18.15
CA VAL A 77 -4.43 -7.11 -18.37
C VAL A 77 -3.80 -8.46 -18.69
N TYR A 78 -4.26 -9.50 -17.99
CA TYR A 78 -3.81 -10.88 -18.22
C TYR A 78 -4.05 -11.29 -19.68
N GLU A 79 -2.98 -11.72 -20.36
CA GLU A 79 -2.98 -12.14 -21.77
C GLU A 79 -3.55 -11.11 -22.77
N GLY A 80 -3.71 -9.84 -22.37
CA GLY A 80 -4.32 -8.81 -23.21
C GLY A 80 -5.81 -9.01 -23.48
N ASP A 81 -6.47 -9.91 -22.74
CA ASP A 81 -7.89 -10.20 -22.87
C ASP A 81 -8.74 -9.05 -22.32
N ALA A 82 -9.08 -8.07 -23.16
CA ALA A 82 -9.73 -6.84 -22.72
C ALA A 82 -11.13 -7.06 -22.12
N ASP A 83 -11.87 -8.06 -22.58
CA ASP A 83 -13.24 -8.32 -22.14
C ASP A 83 -13.40 -9.53 -21.22
N GLY A 84 -12.55 -10.55 -21.28
CA GLY A 84 -12.83 -11.80 -20.56
C GLY A 84 -14.02 -12.55 -21.13
N VAL A 85 -14.86 -13.07 -20.24
CA VAL A 85 -16.00 -13.95 -20.59
C VAL A 85 -17.34 -13.18 -20.69
N HIS A 86 -17.34 -11.89 -21.09
CA HIS A 86 -18.50 -11.02 -20.89
C HIS A 86 -19.30 -10.66 -22.15
N ARG A 87 -20.53 -10.19 -21.91
CA ARG A 87 -21.39 -9.58 -22.92
C ARG A 87 -20.98 -8.12 -23.11
N PRO A 88 -21.26 -7.51 -24.28
CA PRO A 88 -21.05 -6.08 -24.47
C PRO A 88 -21.70 -5.27 -23.34
N TYR A 89 -20.94 -4.35 -22.78
CA TYR A 89 -21.39 -3.43 -21.75
C TYR A 89 -21.10 -2.00 -22.15
N ASP A 90 -21.96 -1.10 -21.67
CA ASP A 90 -21.88 0.32 -21.93
C ASP A 90 -22.48 1.08 -20.74
N VAL A 91 -21.60 1.58 -19.87
CA VAL A 91 -21.97 2.09 -18.56
C VAL A 91 -21.57 3.54 -18.43
N LYS A 92 -22.56 4.41 -18.19
CA LYS A 92 -22.33 5.76 -17.69
C LYS A 92 -22.17 5.70 -16.18
N VAL A 93 -20.96 5.92 -15.68
CA VAL A 93 -20.62 5.89 -14.26
C VAL A 93 -21.29 7.08 -13.56
N PRO A 94 -22.19 6.85 -12.59
CA PRO A 94 -22.81 7.94 -11.84
C PRO A 94 -21.78 8.72 -11.01
N GLN A 95 -22.09 9.97 -10.69
CA GLN A 95 -21.27 10.76 -9.77
C GLN A 95 -21.14 10.05 -8.41
N GLY A 96 -19.96 10.15 -7.78
CA GLY A 96 -19.67 9.47 -6.52
C GLY A 96 -19.55 7.94 -6.64
N ARG A 97 -19.39 7.39 -7.85
CA ARG A 97 -19.21 5.95 -8.08
C ARG A 97 -18.05 5.65 -9.01
N LEU A 98 -17.64 4.38 -8.99
CA LEU A 98 -16.49 3.84 -9.70
C LEU A 98 -16.93 2.61 -10.52
N PHE A 99 -16.34 2.43 -11.70
CA PHE A 99 -16.42 1.18 -12.46
C PHE A 99 -15.11 0.42 -12.28
N LEU A 100 -15.19 -0.73 -11.61
CA LEU A 100 -14.03 -1.50 -11.18
C LEU A 100 -13.93 -2.80 -11.97
N MET A 101 -12.73 -3.15 -12.39
CA MET A 101 -12.46 -4.41 -13.09
C MET A 101 -11.23 -5.11 -12.52
N GLY A 102 -11.23 -6.43 -12.57
CA GLY A 102 -10.03 -7.20 -12.29
C GLY A 102 -9.02 -7.16 -13.43
N ASP A 103 -7.73 -7.26 -13.11
CA ASP A 103 -6.67 -7.35 -14.13
C ASP A 103 -6.69 -8.70 -14.88
N HIS A 104 -7.20 -9.76 -14.23
CA HIS A 104 -7.50 -11.05 -14.87
C HIS A 104 -8.98 -11.05 -15.26
N ARG A 105 -9.29 -10.59 -16.48
CA ARG A 105 -10.67 -10.27 -16.90
C ARG A 105 -11.61 -11.46 -16.88
N SER A 106 -11.14 -12.63 -17.31
CA SER A 106 -11.92 -13.86 -17.34
C SER A 106 -12.16 -14.48 -15.95
N ASP A 107 -11.33 -14.16 -14.96
CA ASP A 107 -11.39 -14.69 -13.58
C ASP A 107 -11.64 -13.57 -12.54
N SER A 108 -12.53 -12.62 -12.86
CA SER A 108 -12.88 -11.56 -11.92
C SER A 108 -14.36 -11.26 -11.87
N MET A 109 -14.98 -11.53 -10.71
CA MET A 109 -16.34 -11.09 -10.42
C MET A 109 -16.35 -9.59 -10.06
N ASP A 110 -16.38 -8.75 -11.07
CA ASP A 110 -16.25 -7.29 -10.96
C ASP A 110 -17.49 -6.54 -11.43
N SER A 111 -17.40 -5.22 -11.66
CA SER A 111 -18.56 -4.39 -12.02
C SER A 111 -19.38 -4.98 -13.18
N ARG A 112 -18.76 -5.70 -14.12
CA ARG A 112 -19.46 -6.29 -15.27
C ARG A 112 -20.52 -7.33 -14.88
N PHE A 113 -20.36 -7.99 -13.73
CA PHE A 113 -21.31 -9.00 -13.23
C PHE A 113 -22.51 -8.41 -12.47
N PHE A 114 -22.42 -7.14 -12.06
CA PHE A 114 -23.42 -6.53 -11.17
C PHE A 114 -24.26 -5.47 -11.88
N ALA A 115 -24.49 -5.61 -13.19
CA ALA A 115 -25.18 -4.60 -14.01
C ALA A 115 -26.55 -4.16 -13.46
N ALA A 116 -27.28 -5.07 -12.79
CA ALA A 116 -28.56 -4.77 -12.15
C ALA A 116 -28.45 -3.81 -10.94
N ASP A 117 -27.26 -3.69 -10.35
CA ASP A 117 -26.97 -2.86 -9.19
C ASP A 117 -26.17 -1.62 -9.63
N HIS A 118 -26.90 -0.55 -9.98
CA HIS A 118 -26.34 0.73 -10.46
C HIS A 118 -25.33 0.57 -11.61
N GLY A 119 -25.62 -0.30 -12.59
CA GLY A 119 -24.71 -0.57 -13.71
C GLY A 119 -23.41 -1.26 -13.29
N GLY A 120 -23.42 -1.94 -12.13
CA GLY A 120 -22.25 -2.62 -11.55
C GLY A 120 -21.30 -1.72 -10.78
N THR A 121 -21.55 -0.42 -10.77
CA THR A 121 -20.64 0.56 -10.17
C THR A 121 -20.60 0.45 -8.66
N VAL A 122 -19.48 0.84 -8.06
CA VAL A 122 -19.20 0.82 -6.62
C VAL A 122 -19.19 2.26 -6.09
N PRO A 123 -19.87 2.59 -4.98
CA PRO A 123 -19.82 3.94 -4.41
C PRO A 123 -18.41 4.25 -3.88
N VAL A 124 -17.99 5.50 -4.00
CA VAL A 124 -16.66 5.94 -3.52
C VAL A 124 -16.49 5.71 -2.01
N ASP A 125 -17.58 5.78 -1.24
CA ASP A 125 -17.58 5.55 0.21
C ASP A 125 -17.34 4.08 0.61
N ALA A 126 -17.47 3.14 -0.34
CA ALA A 126 -17.11 1.75 -0.10
C ALA A 126 -15.60 1.50 -0.17
N VAL A 127 -14.83 2.45 -0.73
CA VAL A 127 -13.38 2.37 -0.80
C VAL A 127 -12.81 2.50 0.59
N ARG A 128 -11.92 1.58 0.95
CA ARG A 128 -11.19 1.59 2.21
C ARG A 128 -9.82 2.25 2.07
N GLY A 129 -9.27 2.25 0.86
CA GLY A 129 -7.94 2.73 0.55
C GLY A 129 -7.44 2.30 -0.83
N ARG A 130 -6.25 2.80 -1.20
CA ARG A 130 -5.59 2.58 -2.48
C ARG A 130 -4.30 1.80 -2.28
N VAL A 131 -4.08 0.79 -3.10
CA VAL A 131 -2.84 -0.01 -3.10
C VAL A 131 -1.70 0.85 -3.64
N THR A 132 -0.57 0.81 -2.93
CA THR A 132 0.64 1.52 -3.30
C THR A 132 1.70 0.50 -3.70
N ASP A 133 2.23 0.61 -4.92
CA ASP A 133 3.38 -0.20 -5.36
C ASP A 133 4.69 0.22 -4.66
N ASP A 134 4.65 1.34 -3.94
CA ASP A 134 5.81 1.92 -3.28
C ASP A 134 6.18 1.19 -1.97
N ARG A 135 7.15 0.29 -2.05
CA ARG A 135 7.80 -0.32 -0.87
C ARG A 135 8.94 0.55 -0.31
N THR A 136 9.25 1.67 -0.94
CA THR A 136 10.40 2.52 -0.59
C THR A 136 10.22 3.13 0.79
N GLY A 137 9.01 3.58 1.14
CA GLY A 137 8.70 4.12 2.47
C GLY A 137 9.04 3.15 3.62
N PRO A 138 8.43 1.96 3.68
CA PRO A 138 8.75 0.95 4.69
C PRO A 138 10.23 0.52 4.68
N ALA A 139 10.85 0.41 3.51
CA ALA A 139 12.26 0.05 3.39
C ALA A 139 13.19 1.14 3.96
N LEU A 140 12.91 2.42 3.68
CA LEU A 140 13.63 3.56 4.24
C LEU A 140 13.47 3.64 5.76
N LEU A 141 12.27 3.38 6.27
CA LEU A 141 12.03 3.37 7.71
C LEU A 141 12.81 2.24 8.41
N GLY A 142 12.77 1.04 7.83
CA GLY A 142 13.50 -0.12 8.34
C GLY A 142 15.01 0.10 8.35
N THR A 143 15.56 0.66 7.27
CA THR A 143 17.00 0.99 7.19
C THR A 143 17.40 2.08 8.18
N ALA A 144 16.59 3.14 8.34
CA ALA A 144 16.84 4.19 9.31
C ALA A 144 16.88 3.66 10.76
N LEU A 145 15.95 2.76 11.12
CA LEU A 145 15.93 2.13 12.44
C LEU A 145 17.17 1.26 12.71
N LEU A 146 17.65 0.51 11.72
CA LEU A 146 18.86 -0.29 11.83
C LEU A 146 20.10 0.59 12.04
N VAL A 147 20.24 1.66 11.24
CA VAL A 147 21.35 2.61 11.36
C VAL A 147 21.30 3.33 12.72
N GLY A 148 20.13 3.81 13.13
CA GLY A 148 19.93 4.44 14.44
C GLY A 148 20.28 3.49 15.59
N GLY A 149 19.83 2.23 15.53
CA GLY A 149 20.19 1.21 16.51
C GLY A 149 21.70 0.98 16.60
N LEU A 150 22.39 0.89 15.47
CA LEU A 150 23.85 0.74 15.43
C LEU A 150 24.58 1.94 16.05
N LEU A 151 24.11 3.16 15.80
CA LEU A 151 24.67 4.39 16.39
C LEU A 151 24.46 4.42 17.91
N VAL A 152 23.30 3.98 18.40
CA VAL A 152 23.04 3.89 19.85
C VAL A 152 23.96 2.86 20.50
N LEU A 153 24.12 1.68 19.90
CA LEU A 153 24.99 0.63 20.43
C LEU A 153 26.46 1.06 20.46
N THR A 154 26.95 1.68 19.40
CA THR A 154 28.33 2.20 19.34
C THR A 154 28.54 3.32 20.34
N GLY A 155 27.60 4.27 20.45
CA GLY A 155 27.64 5.34 21.44
C GLY A 155 27.65 4.82 22.88
N ALA A 156 26.80 3.84 23.21
CA ALA A 156 26.78 3.19 24.51
C ALA A 156 28.10 2.46 24.82
N GLY A 157 28.65 1.72 23.84
CA GLY A 157 29.94 1.03 23.99
C GLY A 157 31.08 2.00 24.28
N LEU A 158 31.16 3.11 23.54
CA LEU A 158 32.14 4.17 23.76
C LEU A 158 31.97 4.84 25.14
N GLY A 159 30.72 5.12 25.54
CA GLY A 159 30.40 5.68 26.85
C GLY A 159 30.83 4.78 28.01
N ILE A 160 30.54 3.48 27.94
CA ILE A 160 30.97 2.49 28.93
C ILE A 160 32.50 2.44 29.00
N ALA A 161 33.19 2.38 27.86
CA ALA A 161 34.64 2.37 27.81
C ALA A 161 35.25 3.61 28.50
N ALA A 162 34.70 4.81 28.25
CA ALA A 162 35.14 6.04 28.89
C ALA A 162 34.99 6.02 30.42
N VAL A 163 33.86 5.50 30.93
CA VAL A 163 33.64 5.34 32.38
C VAL A 163 34.65 4.38 33.01
N VAL A 164 34.93 3.25 32.35
CA VAL A 164 35.91 2.26 32.84
C VAL A 164 37.32 2.87 32.90
N VAL A 165 37.75 3.59 31.85
CA VAL A 165 39.06 4.25 31.82
C VAL A 165 39.16 5.31 32.93
N ARG A 166 38.10 6.10 33.15
CA ARG A 166 38.07 7.11 34.21
C ARG A 166 38.16 6.49 35.61
N ARG A 167 37.46 5.37 35.85
CA ARG A 167 37.56 4.64 37.13
C ARG A 167 38.96 4.08 37.40
N ARG A 168 39.66 3.59 36.37
CA ARG A 168 41.05 3.10 36.52
C ARG A 168 42.06 4.20 36.86
N LYS A 169 41.82 5.45 36.45
CA LYS A 169 42.69 6.60 36.71
C LYS A 169 42.39 7.33 38.03
N ALA A 170 41.40 6.90 38.82
CA ALA A 170 41.10 7.55 40.10
C ALA A 170 42.29 7.37 41.08
N PRO A 171 42.85 8.45 41.65
CA PRO A 171 44.00 8.34 42.55
C PRO A 171 43.60 7.62 43.83
N THR A 172 44.41 6.66 44.26
CA THR A 172 44.36 6.13 45.62
C THR A 172 44.83 7.22 46.57
N VAL A 173 43.93 7.80 47.35
CA VAL A 173 44.29 8.72 48.43
C VAL A 173 45.09 7.92 49.47
N PRO A 174 46.35 8.26 49.76
CA PRO A 174 47.09 7.59 50.83
C PRO A 174 46.40 7.87 52.18
N PRO A 175 46.39 6.92 53.12
CA PRO A 175 45.76 7.11 54.42
C PRO A 175 46.37 8.31 55.14
N ALA A 176 45.52 9.10 55.81
CA ALA A 176 45.94 10.29 56.54
C ALA A 176 46.96 9.90 57.63
N PRO A 177 48.08 10.65 57.77
CA PRO A 177 49.04 10.39 58.84
C PRO A 177 48.38 10.64 60.21
N TRP A 178 48.62 9.73 61.15
CA TRP A 178 48.06 9.76 62.50
C TRP A 178 48.38 11.09 63.22
N PRO A 179 47.44 11.65 64.00
CA PRO A 179 47.71 12.86 64.76
C PRO A 179 48.80 12.60 65.81
N MET A 180 49.92 13.31 65.71
CA MET A 180 50.95 13.30 66.73
C MET A 180 50.39 13.91 68.03
N GLN A 181 50.40 13.14 69.11
CA GLN A 181 50.06 13.65 70.44
C GLN A 181 51.11 14.69 70.87
N PRO A 182 50.70 15.79 71.52
CA PRO A 182 51.65 16.76 72.04
C PRO A 182 52.49 16.13 73.16
N ALA A 183 53.81 16.29 73.06
CA ALA A 183 54.75 15.89 74.10
C ALA A 183 54.43 16.64 75.41
N GLN A 184 54.14 15.90 76.48
CA GLN A 184 54.01 16.45 77.82
C GLN A 184 55.40 16.69 78.40
N GLY A 185 55.66 17.91 78.85
CA GLY A 185 56.70 18.25 79.82
C GLY A 185 56.08 18.46 81.19
#